data_AF-Q2VKA7-F1
#
_entry.id   AF-Q2VKA7-F1
#
_cell.length_a   1.000
_cell.length_b   1.000
_cell.length_c   1.000
_cell.angle_alpha   90.00
_cell.angle_beta   90.00
_cell.angle_gamma   90.00
#
_symmetry.space_group_name_H-M   'P 1'
#
loop_
_entity.id
_entity.type
_entity.pdbx_description
1 polymer ?
#
loop_
_entity_poly.entity_id
_entity_poly.type
_entity_poly.pdbx_seq_one_letter_code
_entity_poly.pdbx_strand_id
1 'polypeptide(L)'
;KGFTVEDALACAQVSAEGLSEVASVAIPALKESAACINFFPKKLRDLDLEYALLLGYQFIQKFTGSKKCVTALIARIEAVTKPALKKLEDAKCFPYNN
;
A
#
# COMPACT_ATOMS: atom_id res chain seq x y z
N LYS A 1 5.60 33.86 -3.91
CA LYS A 1 4.18 33.46 -3.69
C LYS A 1 4.20 32.39 -2.62
N GLY A 2 3.57 32.65 -1.47
CA GLY A 2 3.56 31.72 -0.34
C GLY A 2 2.51 30.62 -0.51
N PHE A 3 2.67 29.54 0.24
CA PHE A 3 1.70 28.45 0.38
C PHE A 3 0.51 28.94 1.21
N THR A 4 -0.71 28.86 0.66
CA THR A 4 -1.93 29.34 1.31
C THR A 4 -2.65 28.23 2.08
N VAL A 5 -3.62 28.61 2.91
CA VAL A 5 -4.50 27.64 3.59
C VAL A 5 -5.34 26.86 2.58
N GLU A 6 -5.73 27.49 1.47
CA GLU A 6 -6.45 26.84 0.37
C GLU A 6 -5.57 25.79 -0.34
N ASP A 7 -4.29 26.09 -0.55
CA ASP A 7 -3.33 25.12 -1.08
C ASP A 7 -3.16 23.93 -0.13
N ALA A 8 -3.09 24.18 1.19
CA ALA A 8 -3.01 23.13 2.19
C ALA A 8 -4.25 22.22 2.19
N LEU A 9 -5.43 22.80 2.06
CA LEU A 9 -6.70 22.06 2.02
C LEU A 9 -6.81 21.21 0.74
N ALA A 10 -6.43 21.76 -0.41
CA ALA A 10 -6.42 21.03 -1.68
C ALA A 10 -5.48 19.82 -1.61
N CYS A 11 -4.29 20.00 -1.03
CA CYS A 11 -3.34 18.91 -0.84
C CYS A 11 -3.82 17.85 0.15
N ALA A 12 -4.52 18.25 1.21
CA ALA A 12 -5.15 17.31 2.13
C ALA A 12 -6.24 16.47 1.43
N GLN A 13 -7.07 17.09 0.58
CA GLN A 13 -8.08 16.39 -0.21
C GLN A 13 -7.45 15.39 -1.18
N VAL A 14 -6.48 15.82 -1.99
CA VAL A 14 -5.80 14.95 -2.95
C VAL A 14 -5.09 13.78 -2.24
N SER A 15 -4.49 14.05 -1.07
CA SER A 15 -3.88 13.00 -0.25
C SER A 15 -4.90 12.01 0.29
N ALA A 16 -6.07 12.48 0.76
CA ALA A 16 -7.13 11.63 1.26
C ALA A 16 -7.73 10.75 0.16
N GLU A 17 -7.93 11.30 -1.04
CA GLU A 17 -8.35 10.53 -2.22
C GLU A 17 -7.33 9.46 -2.57
N GLY A 18 -6.04 9.81 -2.61
CA GLY A 18 -4.95 8.86 -2.87
C GLY A 18 -4.89 7.73 -1.83
N LEU A 19 -5.04 8.04 -0.54
CA LEU A 19 -5.08 7.04 0.53
C LEU A 19 -6.31 6.12 0.40
N SER A 20 -7.47 6.66 0.04
CA SER A 20 -8.69 5.88 -0.19
C SER A 20 -8.53 4.91 -1.36
N GLU A 21 -7.92 5.36 -2.46
CA GLU A 21 -7.58 4.50 -3.61
C GLU A 21 -6.63 3.37 -3.17
N VAL A 22 -5.57 3.67 -2.39
CA VAL A 22 -4.63 2.66 -1.86
C VAL A 22 -5.30 1.66 -0.91
N ALA A 23 -6.21 2.12 -0.04
CA ALA A 23 -6.91 1.25 0.88
C ALA A 23 -7.78 0.21 0.14
N SER A 24 -8.42 0.62 -0.96
CA SER A 24 -9.29 -0.25 -1.77
C SER A 24 -8.52 -1.41 -2.45
N VAL A 25 -7.23 -1.22 -2.72
CA VAL A 25 -6.37 -2.24 -3.37
C VAL A 25 -5.56 -3.08 -2.38
N ALA A 26 -5.46 -2.67 -1.11
CA ALA A 26 -4.62 -3.32 -0.11
C ALA A 26 -5.06 -4.76 0.19
N ILE A 27 -6.36 -4.99 0.42
CA ILE A 27 -6.90 -6.33 0.71
C ILE A 27 -6.71 -7.28 -0.49
N PRO A 28 -7.09 -6.92 -1.74
CA PRO A 28 -6.80 -7.73 -2.91
C PRO A 28 -5.31 -8.01 -3.08
N ALA A 29 -4.45 -7.00 -2.90
CA ALA A 29 -3.01 -7.16 -3.02
C ALA A 29 -2.44 -8.18 -2.01
N LEU A 30 -2.93 -8.18 -0.77
CA LEU A 30 -2.55 -9.16 0.24
C LEU A 30 -3.02 -10.57 -0.12
N LYS A 31 -4.28 -10.72 -0.55
CA LYS A 31 -4.85 -12.01 -0.97
C LYS A 31 -4.06 -12.61 -2.13
N GLU A 32 -3.72 -11.80 -3.12
CA GLU A 32 -3.00 -12.24 -4.28
C GLU A 32 -1.51 -12.49 -4.00
N SER A 33 -0.91 -11.72 -3.08
CA SER A 33 0.44 -12.00 -2.56
C SER A 33 0.47 -13.35 -1.86
N ALA A 34 -0.53 -13.65 -1.02
CA ALA A 34 -0.68 -14.95 -0.36
C ALA A 34 -0.87 -16.09 -1.37
N ALA A 35 -1.73 -15.90 -2.38
CA ALA A 35 -1.90 -16.86 -3.46
C ALA A 35 -0.59 -17.09 -4.25
N CYS A 36 0.16 -16.03 -4.53
CA CYS A 36 1.42 -16.11 -5.28
C CYS A 36 2.47 -16.99 -4.59
N ILE A 37 2.55 -16.93 -3.26
CA ILE A 37 3.42 -17.80 -2.45
C ILE A 37 2.76 -19.08 -1.95
N ASN A 38 1.56 -19.40 -2.44
CA ASN A 38 0.74 -20.54 -2.00
C ASN A 38 0.57 -20.60 -0.47
N PHE A 39 0.36 -19.45 0.16
CA PHE A 39 0.18 -19.33 1.60
C PHE A 39 -1.31 -19.37 1.96
N PHE A 40 -1.77 -20.53 2.40
CA PHE A 40 -3.14 -20.77 2.85
C PHE A 40 -3.13 -21.33 4.28
N PRO A 41 -3.29 -20.50 5.31
CA PRO A 41 -3.31 -20.97 6.69
C PRO A 41 -4.54 -21.85 6.93
N LYS A 42 -4.33 -23.08 7.42
CA LYS A 42 -5.39 -24.08 7.65
C LYS A 42 -6.32 -23.74 8.83
N LYS A 43 -5.93 -22.81 9.71
CA LYS A 43 -6.69 -22.39 10.89
C LYS A 43 -6.74 -20.87 10.94
N LEU A 44 -7.92 -20.30 10.66
CA LEU A 44 -8.22 -18.87 10.86
C LEU A 44 -9.24 -18.64 11.98
N ARG A 45 -9.78 -19.72 12.58
CA ARG A 45 -10.98 -19.66 13.44
C ARG A 45 -10.72 -19.29 14.91
N ASP A 46 -9.46 -19.35 15.34
CA ASP A 46 -8.98 -18.98 16.68
C ASP A 46 -7.64 -18.26 16.53
N LEU A 47 -7.66 -17.09 15.90
CA LEU A 47 -6.46 -16.25 15.77
C LEU A 47 -6.24 -15.51 17.10
N ASP A 48 -5.59 -16.18 18.05
CA ASP A 48 -4.98 -15.45 19.17
C ASP A 48 -3.88 -14.53 18.61
N LEU A 49 -3.61 -13.41 19.28
CA LEU A 49 -2.70 -12.36 18.80
C LEU A 49 -1.31 -12.93 18.47
N GLU A 50 -0.83 -13.85 19.30
CA GLU A 50 0.45 -14.55 19.10
C GLU A 50 0.46 -15.38 17.82
N TYR A 51 -0.64 -16.09 17.53
CA TYR A 51 -0.77 -16.91 16.33
C TYR A 51 -0.85 -16.05 15.07
N ALA A 52 -1.53 -14.90 15.16
CA ALA A 52 -1.59 -13.91 14.08
C ALA A 52 -0.19 -13.36 13.75
N LEU A 53 0.61 -13.03 14.76
CA LEU A 53 2.00 -12.59 14.60
C LEU A 53 2.86 -13.67 13.95
N LEU A 54 2.74 -14.92 14.40
CA LEU A 54 3.48 -16.04 13.82
C LEU A 54 3.13 -16.25 12.34
N LEU A 55 1.84 -16.19 11.99
CA LEU A 55 1.37 -16.28 10.61
C LEU A 55 1.88 -15.12 9.76
N GLY A 56 1.86 -13.90 10.29
CA GLY A 56 2.42 -12.72 9.63
C GLY A 56 3.91 -12.89 9.35
N TYR A 57 4.68 -13.37 10.33
CA TYR A 57 6.10 -13.64 10.17
C TYR A 57 6.37 -14.70 9.09
N GLN A 58 5.65 -15.83 9.12
CA GLN A 58 5.79 -16.90 8.12
C GLN A 58 5.41 -16.42 6.71
N PHE A 59 4.37 -15.59 6.61
CA PHE A 59 3.99 -14.95 5.36
C PHE A 59 5.13 -14.07 4.84
N ILE A 60 5.67 -13.16 5.65
CA ILE A 60 6.75 -12.25 5.26
C ILE A 60 8.00 -13.03 4.83
N GLN A 61 8.39 -14.06 5.58
CA GLN A 61 9.55 -14.87 5.28
C GLN A 61 9.42 -15.58 3.92
N LYS A 62 8.27 -16.20 3.64
CA LYS A 62 8.01 -16.84 2.33
C LYS A 62 7.85 -15.82 1.22
N PHE A 63 7.21 -14.69 1.50
CA PHE A 63 6.96 -13.63 0.54
C PHE A 63 8.27 -13.02 0.05
N THR A 64 9.12 -12.58 0.97
CA THR A 64 10.44 -12.00 0.65
C THR A 64 11.39 -13.00 -0.01
N GLY A 65 11.23 -14.30 0.26
CA GLY A 65 11.94 -15.37 -0.46
C GLY A 65 11.52 -15.54 -1.93
N SER A 66 10.38 -14.99 -2.35
CA SER A 66 9.88 -15.09 -3.73
C SER A 66 10.02 -13.76 -4.48
N LYS A 67 11.15 -13.56 -5.17
CA LYS A 67 11.38 -12.37 -6.00
C LYS A 67 10.22 -12.05 -6.94
N LYS A 68 9.65 -13.08 -7.59
CA LYS A 68 8.51 -12.93 -8.50
C LYS A 68 7.29 -12.31 -7.81
N CYS A 69 6.95 -12.80 -6.62
CA CYS A 69 5.78 -12.31 -5.87
C CYS A 69 6.02 -10.91 -5.30
N VAL A 70 7.24 -10.63 -4.83
CA VAL A 70 7.65 -9.29 -4.39
C VAL A 70 7.54 -8.27 -5.53
N THR A 71 8.11 -8.58 -6.69
CA THR A 71 8.02 -7.70 -7.87
C THR A 71 6.57 -7.51 -8.33
N ALA A 72 5.74 -8.55 -8.27
CA ALA A 72 4.32 -8.42 -8.60
C ALA A 72 3.56 -7.49 -7.64
N LEU A 73 3.86 -7.54 -6.34
CA LEU A 73 3.29 -6.61 -5.36
C LEU A 73 3.78 -5.17 -5.61
N ILE A 74 5.08 -4.98 -5.84
CA ILE A 74 5.66 -3.65 -6.13
C ILE A 74 4.99 -3.04 -7.37
N ALA A 75 4.85 -3.81 -8.46
CA ALA A 75 4.21 -3.32 -9.68
C ALA A 75 2.77 -2.85 -9.45
N ARG A 76 2.03 -3.49 -8.54
CA ARG A 76 0.66 -3.09 -8.19
C ARG A 76 0.62 -1.86 -7.32
N ILE A 77 1.50 -1.78 -6.33
CA ILE A 77 1.66 -0.59 -5.50
C ILE A 77 2.00 0.58 -6.42
N GLU A 78 2.96 0.42 -7.33
CA GLU A 78 3.30 1.45 -8.30
C GLU A 78 2.13 1.87 -9.18
N ALA A 79 1.32 0.92 -9.66
CA ALA A 79 0.15 1.23 -10.49
C ALA A 79 -0.87 2.14 -9.80
N VAL A 80 -0.92 2.10 -8.46
CA VAL A 80 -1.87 2.87 -7.65
C VAL A 80 -1.22 4.13 -7.07
N THR A 81 0.04 4.03 -6.64
CA THR A 81 0.78 5.14 -6.04
C THR A 81 1.30 6.13 -7.08
N LYS A 82 1.70 5.70 -8.29
CA LYS A 82 2.17 6.63 -9.35
C LYS A 82 1.10 7.67 -9.75
N PRO A 83 -0.16 7.32 -10.04
CA PRO A 83 -1.17 8.31 -10.36
C PRO A 83 -1.49 9.22 -9.16
N ALA A 84 -1.53 8.69 -7.93
CA ALA A 84 -1.70 9.49 -6.72
C ALA A 84 -0.55 10.50 -6.51
N LEU A 85 0.70 10.07 -6.67
CA LEU A 85 1.88 10.93 -6.63
C LEU A 85 1.83 12.00 -7.71
N LYS A 86 1.41 11.64 -8.93
CA LYS A 86 1.27 12.59 -10.03
C LYS A 86 0.22 13.66 -9.72
N LYS A 87 -0.94 13.30 -9.15
CA LYS A 87 -1.96 14.26 -8.70
C LYS A 87 -1.40 15.22 -7.64
N LEU A 88 -0.60 14.71 -6.70
CA LEU A 88 0.04 15.53 -5.66
C LEU A 88 1.12 16.47 -6.23
N GLU A 89 1.90 15.99 -7.21
CA GLU A 89 2.87 16.81 -7.94
C GLU A 89 2.18 17.90 -8.76
N ASP A 90 1.15 17.56 -9.53
CA ASP A 90 0.36 18.50 -10.34
C ASP A 90 -0.32 19.56 -9.45
N ALA A 91 -0.75 19.17 -8.24
CA ALA A 91 -1.29 20.07 -7.23
C ALA A 91 -0.23 20.83 -6.41
N LYS A 92 1.07 20.64 -6.71
CA LYS A 92 2.22 21.26 -6.02
C LYS A 92 2.23 21.02 -4.50
N CYS A 93 1.79 19.84 -4.10
CA CYS A 93 1.67 19.43 -2.70
C CYS A 93 2.99 18.97 -2.07
N PHE A 94 4.05 18.85 -2.87
CA PHE A 94 5.40 18.61 -2.37
C PHE A 94 6.15 19.93 -2.30
N PRO A 95 6.94 20.18 -1.23
CA PRO A 95 7.87 21.28 -1.21
C PRO A 95 8.97 21.01 -2.24
N TYR A 96 8.81 21.52 -3.45
CA TYR A 96 9.92 21.60 -4.40
C TYR A 96 10.86 22.69 -3.91
N ASN A 97 12.02 22.28 -3.38
CA ASN A 97 13.16 23.19 -3.24
C ASN A 97 13.50 23.68 -4.66
N ASN A 98 13.30 24.98 -4.91
CA ASN A 98 14.10 25.71 -5.88
C ASN A 98 15.26 26.36 -5.15
#